data_AF-A0A2E8AYK1-F1
#
_entry.id   AF-A0A2E8AYK1-F1
#
_cell.length_a   1.000
_cell.length_b   1.000
_cell.length_c   1.000
_cell.angle_alpha   90.00
_cell.angle_beta   90.00
_cell.angle_gamma   90.00
#
_symmetry.space_group_name_H-M   'P 1'
#
loop_
_entity.id
_entity.type
_entity.pdbx_description
1 polymer ?
#
loop_
_entity_poly.entity_id
_entity_poly.type
_entity_poly.pdbx_seq_one_letter_code
_entity_poly.pdbx_strand_id
1 'polypeptide(L)'
;MNQENPQSHQNETVPAGMLPDWTVGDLPKPPRLGWKSWAALLGPGVLMAGASIGSGEWLAGPGVTAQYGGTLLWVATLSIVAQVFCNLEFMRYALYCGEPILVGAFRTKPGPKFWTVFYALLEFGHIWPYNVAGASVAVAAIWLGSLPGQGDDGLVHGLSCVLFLLAFLPLIFGGTVYKMLERIMTVKLVVVLIFLVLVSTCLISSRSMSEVLSGFLRFGQIPLRANTIIDGRHFTLTEQHDDILYRIRGTVEETETVVTEFTAGNQIFRMDQEIPAEFDTRYQELKTRAEKLALADRFYMEQIDGPISLTAEGTIDPQDKSWQFEQVTVRSEDGSNTYRQLADIPNQALQKELQERIENQGLRRVQLIGYIQEHGKLPDLDWALIATFASIAGAGGLTNALLSNYARDKGWGMGR
;
A
#
# COMPACT_ATOMS: atom_id res chain seq x y z
N MET A 1 11.33 44.57 -35.65
CA MET A 1 10.70 43.97 -34.44
C MET A 1 9.20 44.04 -34.71
N ASN A 2 8.69 43.03 -35.41
CA ASN A 2 7.30 43.00 -35.84
C ASN A 2 6.43 42.74 -34.62
N GLN A 3 5.58 43.70 -34.27
CA GLN A 3 4.46 43.45 -33.37
C GLN A 3 3.47 42.58 -34.16
N GLU A 4 3.48 41.28 -33.90
CA GLU A 4 2.39 40.41 -34.31
C GLU A 4 1.10 40.97 -33.69
N ASN A 5 0.12 41.19 -34.56
CA ASN A 5 -1.17 41.77 -34.20
C ASN A 5 -1.95 40.72 -33.41
N PRO A 6 -2.30 40.92 -32.13
CA PRO A 6 -2.95 39.90 -31.27
C PRO A 6 -4.37 39.49 -31.71
N GLN A 7 -4.83 39.93 -32.90
CA GLN A 7 -6.12 39.58 -33.49
C GLN A 7 -6.02 38.54 -34.62
N SER A 8 -4.83 38.05 -35.00
CA SER A 8 -4.68 37.19 -36.19
C SER A 8 -5.18 35.75 -36.05
N HIS A 9 -5.37 35.23 -34.83
CA HIS A 9 -5.70 33.81 -34.61
C HIS A 9 -7.18 33.51 -34.32
N GLN A 10 -8.07 34.51 -34.25
CA GLN A 10 -9.44 34.34 -33.75
C GLN A 10 -10.34 33.37 -34.54
N ASN A 11 -9.91 32.88 -35.72
CA ASN A 11 -10.65 31.91 -36.54
C ASN A 11 -9.78 30.72 -36.99
N GLU A 12 -8.56 30.57 -36.46
CA GLU A 12 -7.71 29.44 -36.83
C GLU A 12 -8.15 28.19 -36.05
N THR A 13 -8.45 27.12 -36.78
CA THR A 13 -8.87 25.84 -36.18
C THR A 13 -7.91 24.72 -36.53
N VAL A 14 -7.63 23.85 -35.56
CA VAL A 14 -6.78 22.68 -35.73
C VAL A 14 -7.63 21.42 -35.69
N PRO A 15 -7.54 20.52 -36.70
CA PRO A 15 -8.25 19.26 -36.72
C PRO A 15 -7.99 18.45 -35.44
N ALA A 16 -9.07 18.09 -34.73
CA ALA A 16 -8.95 17.53 -33.38
C ALA A 16 -9.66 16.18 -33.21
N GLY A 17 -9.53 15.33 -34.24
CA GLY A 17 -9.95 13.93 -34.22
C GLY A 17 -11.47 13.74 -34.31
N MET A 18 -12.04 12.97 -33.38
CA MET A 18 -13.45 12.56 -33.39
C MET A 18 -14.40 13.58 -32.72
N LEU A 19 -13.88 14.67 -32.16
CA LEU A 19 -14.64 15.77 -31.55
C LEU A 19 -14.37 17.07 -32.33
N PRO A 20 -15.14 18.16 -32.08
CA PRO A 20 -14.96 19.42 -32.79
C PRO A 20 -13.53 19.97 -32.72
N ASP A 21 -13.08 20.56 -33.83
CA ASP A 21 -11.74 21.14 -33.98
C ASP A 21 -11.41 22.16 -32.88
N TRP A 22 -10.13 22.23 -32.52
CA TRP A 22 -9.66 23.20 -31.52
C TRP A 22 -9.58 24.58 -32.13
N THR A 23 -9.98 25.61 -31.39
CA THR A 23 -9.69 27.01 -31.72
C THR A 23 -8.33 27.41 -31.19
N VAL A 24 -7.51 28.06 -32.00
CA VAL A 24 -6.20 28.56 -31.60
C VAL A 24 -6.35 29.90 -30.88
N GLY A 25 -5.65 30.07 -29.75
CA GLY A 25 -5.63 31.31 -28.99
C GLY A 25 -4.34 31.45 -28.19
N ASP A 26 -4.08 32.66 -27.71
CA ASP A 26 -2.83 32.95 -27.00
C ASP A 26 -2.91 32.51 -25.53
N LEU A 27 -1.90 31.78 -25.07
CA LEU A 27 -1.84 31.36 -23.68
C LEU A 27 -1.62 32.53 -22.72
N PRO A 28 -2.24 32.51 -21.53
CA PRO A 28 -1.96 33.52 -20.50
C PRO A 28 -0.48 33.49 -20.11
N LYS A 29 0.08 34.67 -19.81
CA LYS A 29 1.47 34.77 -19.35
C LYS A 29 1.67 33.91 -18.08
N PRO A 30 2.79 33.18 -17.98
CA PRO A 30 3.05 32.34 -16.82
C PRO A 30 3.08 33.17 -15.54
N PRO A 31 2.58 32.64 -14.42
CA PRO A 31 2.63 33.33 -13.14
C PRO A 31 4.08 33.65 -12.78
N ARG A 32 4.33 34.86 -12.26
CA ARG A 32 5.69 35.26 -11.85
C ARG A 32 6.15 34.36 -10.71
N LEU A 33 7.31 33.72 -10.88
CA LEU A 33 7.93 32.91 -9.85
C LEU A 33 8.33 33.80 -8.67
N GLY A 34 7.78 33.51 -7.49
CA GLY A 34 8.06 34.20 -6.24
C GLY A 34 7.52 33.39 -5.06
N TRP A 35 8.05 33.62 -3.85
CA TRP A 35 7.68 32.85 -2.65
C TRP A 35 6.16 32.81 -2.38
N LYS A 36 5.43 33.88 -2.71
CA LYS A 36 3.96 33.92 -2.60
C LYS A 36 3.24 33.11 -3.69
N SER A 37 3.85 32.95 -4.85
CA SER A 37 3.32 32.16 -5.97
C SER A 37 3.44 30.66 -5.71
N TRP A 38 4.44 30.22 -4.93
CA TRP A 38 4.57 28.83 -4.50
C TRP A 38 3.36 28.36 -3.68
N ALA A 39 2.85 29.18 -2.76
CA ALA A 39 1.64 28.86 -2.01
C ALA A 39 0.40 28.70 -2.93
N ALA A 40 0.29 29.54 -3.97
CA ALA A 40 -0.80 29.45 -4.95
C ALA A 40 -0.67 28.22 -5.89
N LEU A 41 0.57 27.80 -6.19
CA LEU A 41 0.85 26.61 -7.01
C LEU A 41 0.70 25.30 -6.22
N LEU A 42 0.85 25.34 -4.89
CA LEU A 42 0.68 24.18 -4.01
C LEU A 42 -0.78 23.84 -3.74
N GLY A 43 -1.70 24.81 -3.75
CA GLY A 43 -3.15 24.59 -3.54
C GLY A 43 -3.76 23.39 -4.29
N PRO A 44 -3.57 23.23 -5.61
CA PRO A 44 -4.01 22.05 -6.36
C PRO A 44 -3.43 20.73 -5.83
N GLY A 45 -2.11 20.72 -5.60
CA GLY A 45 -1.40 19.55 -5.11
C GLY A 45 -1.87 19.17 -3.71
N VAL A 46 -2.14 20.14 -2.85
CA VAL A 46 -2.67 19.94 -1.49
C VAL A 46 -4.10 19.42 -1.52
N LEU A 47 -4.96 19.91 -2.42
CA LEU A 47 -6.32 19.40 -2.53
C LEU A 47 -6.33 17.95 -3.05
N MET A 48 -5.49 17.62 -4.02
CA MET A 48 -5.36 16.26 -4.55
C MET A 48 -4.72 15.31 -3.54
N ALA A 49 -3.62 15.72 -2.91
CA ALA A 49 -2.99 14.95 -1.83
C ALA A 49 -3.96 14.78 -0.65
N GLY A 50 -4.75 15.81 -0.34
CA GLY A 50 -5.84 15.72 0.61
C GLY A 50 -6.87 14.69 0.19
N ALA A 51 -7.31 14.66 -1.07
CA ALA A 51 -8.30 13.69 -1.55
C ALA A 51 -7.79 12.24 -1.54
N SER A 52 -6.49 12.02 -1.82
CA SER A 52 -5.89 10.69 -1.77
C SER A 52 -5.69 10.18 -0.33
N ILE A 53 -5.34 11.08 0.60
CA ILE A 53 -5.11 10.78 2.02
C ILE A 53 -6.41 10.40 2.72
N GLY A 54 -6.57 9.10 3.02
CA GLY A 54 -7.67 8.57 3.84
C GLY A 54 -8.51 7.46 3.20
N SER A 55 -8.04 6.86 2.11
CA SER A 55 -8.67 5.71 1.45
C SER A 55 -7.88 4.41 1.69
N GLY A 56 -8.03 3.40 0.81
CA GLY A 56 -7.42 2.07 0.93
C GLY A 56 -5.88 2.04 0.97
N GLU A 57 -5.20 3.13 0.64
CA GLU A 57 -3.74 3.28 0.79
C GLU A 57 -3.24 3.10 2.24
N TRP A 58 -4.05 3.46 3.24
CA TRP A 58 -3.73 3.26 4.66
C TRP A 58 -3.76 1.79 5.09
N LEU A 59 -4.36 0.91 4.29
CA LEU A 59 -4.40 -0.52 4.57
C LEU A 59 -3.32 -1.26 3.79
N ALA A 60 -3.24 -1.02 2.47
CA ALA A 60 -2.34 -1.77 1.61
C ALA A 60 -0.86 -1.39 1.79
N GLY A 61 -0.53 -0.11 2.02
CA GLY A 61 0.85 0.31 2.30
C GLY A 61 1.41 -0.36 3.57
N PRO A 62 0.79 -0.13 4.74
CA PRO A 62 1.15 -0.81 5.97
C PRO A 62 1.08 -2.33 5.86
N GLY A 63 0.07 -2.89 5.18
CA GLY A 63 -0.05 -4.34 4.97
C GLY A 63 1.13 -4.95 4.24
N VAL A 64 1.62 -4.31 3.17
CA VAL A 64 2.84 -4.75 2.45
C VAL A 64 4.06 -4.62 3.34
N THR A 65 4.24 -3.47 4.00
CA THR A 65 5.44 -3.24 4.81
C THR A 65 5.47 -4.11 6.08
N ALA A 66 4.32 -4.46 6.64
CA ALA A 66 4.22 -5.37 7.78
C ALA A 66 4.52 -6.82 7.38
N GLN A 67 4.12 -7.23 6.17
CA GLN A 67 4.38 -8.59 5.68
C GLN A 67 5.78 -8.78 5.10
N TYR A 68 6.33 -7.74 4.47
CA TYR A 68 7.51 -7.82 3.61
C TYR A 68 8.66 -6.88 4.01
N GLY A 69 8.49 -6.15 5.12
CA GLY A 69 9.42 -5.11 5.55
C GLY A 69 9.51 -3.95 4.54
N GLY A 70 10.63 -3.23 4.57
CA GLY A 70 10.89 -2.14 3.60
C GLY A 70 11.25 -2.62 2.20
N THR A 71 11.47 -3.93 2.00
CA THR A 71 12.08 -4.48 0.78
C THR A 71 11.30 -4.16 -0.49
N LEU A 72 9.97 -4.12 -0.46
CA LEU A 72 9.14 -3.86 -1.66
C LEU A 72 8.84 -2.38 -1.91
N LEU A 73 9.36 -1.46 -1.10
CA LEU A 73 9.08 -0.03 -1.25
C LEU A 73 9.66 0.57 -2.55
N TRP A 74 10.64 -0.06 -3.19
CA TRP A 74 11.12 0.35 -4.51
C TRP A 74 10.02 0.26 -5.59
N VAL A 75 9.01 -0.60 -5.41
CA VAL A 75 7.84 -0.67 -6.29
C VAL A 75 7.05 0.65 -6.20
N ALA A 76 6.91 1.21 -4.99
CA ALA A 76 6.32 2.53 -4.83
C ALA A 76 7.18 3.62 -5.48
N THR A 77 8.51 3.55 -5.39
CA THR A 77 9.41 4.49 -6.10
C THR A 77 9.14 4.49 -7.60
N LEU A 78 9.09 3.30 -8.23
CA LEU A 78 8.80 3.21 -9.65
C LEU A 78 7.41 3.73 -10.00
N SER A 79 6.41 3.41 -9.17
CA SER A 79 5.05 3.91 -9.38
C SER A 79 4.97 5.43 -9.27
N ILE A 80 5.58 6.02 -8.24
CA ILE A 80 5.64 7.48 -8.04
C ILE A 80 6.35 8.15 -9.21
N VAL A 81 7.50 7.63 -9.65
CA VAL A 81 8.25 8.20 -10.78
C VAL A 81 7.43 8.12 -12.07
N ALA A 82 6.84 6.97 -12.38
CA ALA A 82 5.98 6.81 -13.55
C ALA A 82 4.79 7.78 -13.51
N GLN A 83 4.20 7.97 -12.33
CA GLN A 83 3.07 8.87 -12.16
C GLN A 83 3.46 10.33 -12.24
N VAL A 84 4.66 10.74 -11.81
CA VAL A 84 5.18 12.09 -12.06
C VAL A 84 5.21 12.36 -13.56
N PHE A 85 5.73 11.42 -14.37
CA PHE A 85 5.72 11.57 -15.82
C PHE A 85 4.30 11.63 -16.39
N CYS A 86 3.42 10.70 -16.01
CA CYS A 86 2.02 10.72 -16.45
C CYS A 86 1.30 12.03 -16.08
N ASN A 87 1.47 12.50 -14.85
CA ASN A 87 0.85 13.73 -14.35
C ASN A 87 1.36 14.96 -15.10
N LEU A 88 2.65 15.01 -15.42
CA LEU A 88 3.21 16.06 -16.26
C LEU A 88 2.58 16.06 -17.67
N GLU A 89 2.38 14.89 -18.28
CA GLU A 89 1.74 14.79 -19.59
C GLU A 89 0.26 15.17 -19.55
N PHE A 90 -0.49 14.75 -18.52
CA PHE A 90 -1.89 15.14 -18.34
C PHE A 90 -2.03 16.66 -18.20
N MET A 91 -1.11 17.28 -17.46
CA MET A 91 -1.07 18.74 -17.30
C MET A 91 -0.67 19.45 -18.59
N ARG A 92 0.36 18.97 -19.29
CA ARG A 92 0.77 19.52 -20.59
C ARG A 92 -0.37 19.47 -21.60
N TYR A 93 -1.05 18.35 -21.68
CA TYR A 93 -2.22 18.19 -22.54
C TYR A 93 -3.29 19.24 -22.24
N ALA A 94 -3.66 19.40 -20.97
CA ALA A 94 -4.65 20.40 -20.56
C ALA A 94 -4.21 21.84 -20.88
N LEU A 95 -2.92 22.12 -20.75
CA LEU A 95 -2.35 23.43 -21.07
C LEU A 95 -2.38 23.73 -22.58
N TYR A 96 -2.11 22.74 -23.44
CA TYR A 96 -2.08 22.95 -24.89
C TYR A 96 -3.45 22.90 -25.55
N CYS A 97 -4.32 21.99 -25.10
CA CYS A 97 -5.59 21.71 -25.76
C CYS A 97 -6.79 22.42 -25.10
N GLY A 98 -6.60 23.04 -23.94
CA GLY A 98 -7.68 23.70 -23.19
C GLY A 98 -8.76 22.75 -22.66
N GLU A 99 -8.48 21.44 -22.62
CA GLU A 99 -9.41 20.41 -22.18
C GLU A 99 -8.71 19.31 -21.37
N PRO A 100 -9.44 18.57 -20.52
CA PRO A 100 -8.87 17.51 -19.70
C PRO A 100 -8.45 16.30 -20.54
N ILE A 101 -7.47 15.52 -20.08
CA ILE A 101 -6.94 14.37 -20.81
C ILE A 101 -8.02 13.31 -21.10
N LEU A 102 -9.00 13.15 -20.20
CA LEU A 102 -10.13 12.23 -20.40
C LEU A 102 -11.02 12.64 -21.57
N VAL A 103 -11.19 13.95 -21.81
CA VAL A 103 -11.86 14.46 -23.01
C VAL A 103 -11.00 14.22 -24.24
N GLY A 104 -9.68 14.39 -24.10
CA GLY A 104 -8.73 14.07 -25.15
C GLY A 104 -8.81 12.63 -25.63
N ALA A 105 -9.02 11.68 -24.72
CA ALA A 105 -9.23 10.28 -25.09
C ALA A 105 -10.44 10.11 -26.01
N PHE A 106 -11.54 10.84 -25.78
CA PHE A 106 -12.73 10.81 -26.65
C PHE A 106 -12.44 11.25 -28.10
N ARG A 107 -11.39 12.06 -28.32
CA ARG A 107 -10.94 12.46 -29.66
C ARG A 107 -10.26 11.32 -30.42
N THR A 108 -9.78 10.30 -29.72
CA THR A 108 -9.01 9.18 -30.29
C THR A 108 -9.90 8.01 -30.69
N LYS A 109 -9.46 7.20 -31.66
CA LYS A 109 -10.06 5.89 -31.93
C LYS A 109 -9.92 5.01 -30.68
N PRO A 110 -10.92 4.22 -30.29
CA PRO A 110 -12.12 3.81 -31.04
C PRO A 110 -13.33 4.78 -30.97
N GLY A 111 -13.17 5.95 -30.36
CA GLY A 111 -14.15 7.05 -30.39
C GLY A 111 -14.95 7.22 -29.09
N PRO A 112 -15.74 8.30 -28.96
CA PRO A 112 -16.34 8.73 -27.70
C PRO A 112 -17.20 7.66 -27.03
N LYS A 113 -18.04 6.94 -27.79
CA LYS A 113 -18.96 5.93 -27.24
C LYS A 113 -18.24 4.81 -26.50
N PHE A 114 -17.14 4.30 -27.08
CA PHE A 114 -16.35 3.26 -26.44
C PHE A 114 -15.74 3.79 -25.15
N TRP A 115 -15.09 4.95 -25.21
CA TRP A 115 -14.41 5.53 -24.07
C TRP A 115 -15.38 5.88 -22.93
N THR A 116 -16.61 6.34 -23.24
CA THR A 116 -17.67 6.52 -22.24
C THR A 116 -17.96 5.22 -21.50
N VAL A 117 -18.18 4.11 -22.23
CA VAL A 117 -18.45 2.80 -21.60
C VAL A 117 -17.24 2.31 -20.82
N PHE A 118 -16.03 2.46 -21.38
CA PHE A 118 -14.79 2.05 -20.75
C PHE A 118 -14.55 2.78 -19.43
N TYR A 119 -14.67 4.11 -19.41
CA TYR A 119 -14.53 4.88 -18.17
C TYR A 119 -15.66 4.59 -17.19
N ALA A 120 -16.90 4.42 -17.65
CA ALA A 120 -18.00 4.04 -16.77
C ALA A 120 -17.74 2.68 -16.09
N LEU A 121 -17.17 1.71 -16.80
CA LEU A 121 -16.80 0.40 -16.24
C LEU A 121 -15.66 0.51 -15.22
N LEU A 122 -14.64 1.31 -15.51
CA LEU A 122 -13.53 1.52 -14.57
C LEU A 122 -13.95 2.26 -13.31
N GLU A 123 -14.85 3.25 -13.45
CA GLU A 123 -15.35 4.06 -12.34
C GLU A 123 -16.51 3.40 -11.57
N PHE A 124 -17.11 2.33 -12.09
CA PHE A 124 -18.26 1.67 -11.47
C PHE A 124 -17.99 1.28 -10.01
N GLY A 125 -16.77 0.82 -9.70
CA GLY A 125 -16.36 0.46 -8.35
C GLY A 125 -16.31 1.63 -7.36
N HIS A 126 -16.13 2.87 -7.82
CA HIS A 126 -16.07 4.07 -6.97
C HIS A 126 -17.44 4.53 -6.48
N ILE A 127 -18.55 3.94 -6.96
CA ILE A 127 -19.91 4.27 -6.53
C ILE A 127 -20.15 3.82 -5.07
N TRP A 128 -19.47 2.77 -4.61
CA TRP A 128 -19.65 2.27 -3.25
C TRP A 128 -18.99 3.18 -2.21
N PRO A 129 -19.68 3.49 -1.09
CA PRO A 129 -19.17 4.40 -0.06
C PRO A 129 -18.15 3.73 0.87
N TYR A 130 -17.19 2.98 0.33
CA TYR A 130 -16.23 2.19 1.11
C TYR A 130 -15.36 3.06 2.03
N ASN A 131 -15.03 4.29 1.61
CA ASN A 131 -14.29 5.25 2.43
C ASN A 131 -15.06 5.66 3.69
N VAL A 132 -16.38 5.82 3.57
CA VAL A 132 -17.23 6.13 4.73
C VAL A 132 -17.32 4.93 5.64
N ALA A 133 -17.46 3.71 5.09
CA ALA A 133 -17.45 2.48 5.88
C ALA A 133 -16.15 2.34 6.70
N GLY A 134 -14.99 2.60 6.09
CA GLY A 134 -13.70 2.60 6.80
C GLY A 134 -13.64 3.64 7.92
N ALA A 135 -14.15 4.85 7.68
CA ALA A 135 -14.24 5.89 8.71
C ALA A 135 -15.16 5.49 9.87
N SER A 136 -16.29 4.82 9.58
CA SER A 136 -17.22 4.32 10.59
C SER A 136 -16.60 3.28 11.50
N VAL A 137 -15.77 2.38 10.96
CA VAL A 137 -15.03 1.40 11.76
C VAL A 137 -14.10 2.10 12.74
N ALA A 138 -13.37 3.13 12.30
CA ALA A 138 -12.50 3.90 13.18
C ALA A 138 -13.29 4.64 14.28
N VAL A 139 -14.43 5.25 13.95
CA VAL A 139 -15.30 5.91 14.93
C VAL A 139 -15.92 4.91 15.90
N ALA A 140 -16.36 3.74 15.40
CA ALA A 140 -16.88 2.66 16.23
C ALA A 140 -15.81 2.16 17.20
N ALA A 141 -14.56 2.00 16.73
CA ALA A 141 -13.46 1.56 17.58
C ALA A 141 -13.14 2.56 18.69
N ILE A 142 -13.20 3.86 18.41
CA ILE A 142 -13.04 4.91 19.44
C ILE A 142 -14.16 4.83 20.47
N TRP A 143 -15.40 4.57 20.04
CA TRP A 143 -16.54 4.49 20.95
C TRP A 143 -16.51 3.21 21.80
N LEU A 144 -16.22 2.05 21.19
CA LEU A 144 -16.19 0.76 21.86
C LEU A 144 -14.93 0.57 22.72
N GLY A 145 -13.83 1.25 22.38
CA GLY A 145 -12.52 1.03 22.99
C GLY A 145 -11.83 -0.26 22.49
N SER A 146 -12.44 -0.95 21.52
CA SER A 146 -11.94 -2.16 20.86
C SER A 146 -12.35 -2.13 19.38
N LEU A 147 -11.74 -2.98 18.54
CA LEU A 147 -12.22 -3.14 17.17
C LEU A 147 -13.65 -3.71 17.16
N PRO A 148 -14.56 -3.20 16.31
CA PRO A 148 -15.93 -3.72 16.21
C PRO A 148 -15.92 -5.15 15.66
N GLY A 149 -16.68 -6.04 16.29
CA GLY A 149 -16.87 -7.43 15.85
C GLY A 149 -18.23 -7.67 15.17
N GLN A 150 -18.57 -8.93 14.86
CA GLN A 150 -19.84 -9.29 14.21
C GLN A 150 -21.10 -8.80 14.96
N GLY A 151 -21.03 -8.68 16.29
CA GLY A 151 -22.12 -8.15 17.11
C GLY A 151 -22.38 -6.65 16.91
N ASP A 152 -21.40 -5.91 16.36
CA ASP A 152 -21.43 -4.46 16.22
C ASP A 152 -21.78 -4.00 14.80
N ASP A 153 -22.13 -4.93 13.90
CA ASP A 153 -22.44 -4.63 12.50
C ASP A 153 -23.52 -3.54 12.39
N GLY A 154 -24.57 -3.63 13.21
CA GLY A 154 -25.64 -2.63 13.23
C GLY A 154 -25.13 -1.22 13.60
N LEU A 155 -24.18 -1.12 14.54
CA LEU A 155 -23.55 0.13 14.94
C LEU A 155 -22.71 0.71 13.80
N VAL A 156 -21.85 -0.11 13.17
CA VAL A 156 -20.98 0.32 12.08
C VAL A 156 -21.80 0.79 10.87
N HIS A 157 -22.87 0.06 10.52
CA HIS A 157 -23.78 0.45 9.45
C HIS A 157 -24.53 1.75 9.79
N GLY A 158 -25.03 1.88 11.02
CA GLY A 158 -25.69 3.10 11.50
C GLY A 158 -24.76 4.32 11.43
N LEU A 159 -23.53 4.19 11.94
CA LEU A 159 -22.50 5.22 11.87
C LEU A 159 -22.14 5.56 10.41
N SER A 160 -22.09 4.57 9.53
CA SER A 160 -21.84 4.81 8.09
C SER A 160 -22.91 5.67 7.46
N CYS A 161 -24.19 5.38 7.72
CA CYS A 161 -25.30 6.20 7.24
C CYS A 161 -25.21 7.63 7.79
N VAL A 162 -24.94 7.78 9.09
CA VAL A 162 -24.82 9.10 9.74
C VAL A 162 -23.64 9.89 9.16
N LEU A 163 -22.44 9.30 9.10
CA LEU A 163 -21.25 9.95 8.55
C LEU A 163 -21.41 10.32 7.07
N PHE A 164 -22.06 9.45 6.29
CA PHE A 164 -22.40 9.74 4.90
C PHE A 164 -23.29 10.98 4.79
N LEU A 165 -24.35 11.08 5.60
CA LEU A 165 -25.23 12.25 5.62
C LEU A 165 -24.50 13.51 6.12
N LEU A 166 -23.66 13.39 7.15
CA LEU A 166 -22.88 14.49 7.69
C LEU A 166 -21.86 15.03 6.67
N ALA A 167 -21.34 14.20 5.76
CA ALA A 167 -20.43 14.64 4.71
C ALA A 167 -21.06 15.69 3.76
N PHE A 168 -22.40 15.73 3.65
CA PHE A 168 -23.11 16.75 2.88
C PHE A 168 -23.25 18.10 3.60
N LEU A 169 -23.15 18.16 4.93
CA LEU A 169 -23.28 19.43 5.67
C LEU A 169 -22.23 20.48 5.23
N PRO A 170 -20.92 20.14 5.16
CA PRO A 170 -19.91 20.99 4.53
C PRO A 170 -20.30 21.57 3.17
N LEU A 171 -20.88 20.72 2.31
CA LEU A 171 -21.23 21.06 0.93
C LEU A 171 -22.42 22.02 0.86
N ILE A 172 -23.40 21.88 1.77
CA ILE A 172 -24.61 22.69 1.82
C ILE A 172 -24.35 24.07 2.44
N PHE A 173 -23.57 24.12 3.52
CA PHE A 173 -23.40 25.35 4.32
C PHE A 173 -22.08 26.09 4.05
N GLY A 174 -21.16 25.51 3.27
CA GLY A 174 -19.80 26.01 3.06
C GLY A 174 -19.64 27.27 2.19
N GLY A 175 -20.74 27.88 1.74
CA GLY A 175 -20.70 29.00 0.80
C GLY A 175 -20.15 28.58 -0.56
N THR A 176 -18.89 28.92 -0.86
CA THR A 176 -18.22 28.41 -2.06
C THR A 176 -17.63 27.03 -1.77
N VAL A 177 -18.31 25.98 -2.26
CA VAL A 177 -17.90 24.56 -2.13
C VAL A 177 -16.39 24.38 -2.30
N TYR A 178 -15.82 24.97 -3.36
CA TYR A 178 -14.39 24.87 -3.66
C TYR A 178 -13.48 25.40 -2.54
N LYS A 179 -13.72 26.63 -2.05
CA LYS A 179 -12.88 27.24 -1.00
C LYS A 179 -13.00 26.49 0.31
N MET A 180 -14.17 25.93 0.56
CA MET A 180 -14.45 25.16 1.77
C MET A 180 -13.72 23.81 1.74
N LEU A 181 -13.80 23.07 0.62
CA LEU A 181 -13.05 21.84 0.40
C LEU A 181 -11.54 22.07 0.48
N GLU A 182 -11.02 23.13 -0.16
CA GLU A 182 -9.61 23.50 -0.10
C GLU A 182 -9.14 23.72 1.34
N ARG A 183 -9.92 24.45 2.15
CA ARG A 183 -9.58 24.70 3.55
C ARG A 183 -9.62 23.42 4.39
N ILE A 184 -10.66 22.59 4.25
CA ILE A 184 -10.77 21.32 4.99
C ILE A 184 -9.63 20.38 4.62
N MET A 185 -9.36 20.20 3.32
CA MET A 185 -8.29 19.30 2.86
C MET A 185 -6.91 19.79 3.29
N THR A 186 -6.67 21.11 3.27
CA THR A 186 -5.42 21.68 3.76
C THR A 186 -5.24 21.43 5.26
N VAL A 187 -6.28 21.69 6.08
CA VAL A 187 -6.23 21.42 7.52
C VAL A 187 -6.00 19.94 7.79
N LYS A 188 -6.75 19.06 7.12
CA LYS A 188 -6.58 17.60 7.23
C LYS A 188 -5.14 17.19 6.92
N LEU A 189 -4.60 17.64 5.79
CA LEU A 189 -3.26 17.29 5.34
C LEU A 189 -2.20 17.77 6.34
N VAL A 190 -2.30 19.00 6.83
CA VAL A 190 -1.37 19.53 7.84
C VAL A 190 -1.43 18.71 9.13
N VAL A 191 -2.63 18.41 9.64
CA VAL A 191 -2.80 17.62 10.87
C VAL A 191 -2.23 16.22 10.71
N VAL A 192 -2.58 15.53 9.62
CA VAL A 192 -2.11 14.16 9.35
C VAL A 192 -0.59 14.14 9.17
N LEU A 193 0.00 15.06 8.40
CA LEU A 193 1.44 15.10 8.21
C LEU A 193 2.19 15.42 9.50
N ILE A 194 1.71 16.37 10.32
CA ILE A 194 2.31 16.66 11.62
C ILE A 194 2.24 15.43 12.52
N PHE A 195 1.08 14.77 12.60
CA PHE A 195 0.91 13.56 13.39
C PHE A 195 1.86 12.44 12.93
N LEU A 196 1.92 12.17 11.62
CA LEU A 196 2.80 11.15 11.06
C LEU A 196 4.27 11.47 11.32
N VAL A 197 4.69 12.73 11.20
CA VAL A 197 6.07 13.14 11.53
C VAL A 197 6.36 12.95 13.01
N LEU A 198 5.45 13.33 13.90
CA LEU A 198 5.61 13.16 15.34
C LEU A 198 5.73 11.69 15.72
N VAL A 199 4.80 10.85 15.25
CA VAL A 199 4.84 9.39 15.47
C VAL A 199 6.14 8.81 14.89
N SER A 200 6.50 9.19 13.66
CA SER A 200 7.67 8.63 12.99
C SER A 200 8.99 9.03 13.63
N THR A 201 9.07 10.20 14.28
CA THR A 201 10.30 10.67 14.92
C THR A 201 10.39 10.30 16.39
N CYS A 202 9.26 10.19 17.10
CA CYS A 202 9.22 9.89 18.53
C CYS A 202 9.05 8.40 18.86
N LEU A 203 8.39 7.62 18.00
CA LEU A 203 8.01 6.22 18.31
C LEU A 203 8.75 5.16 17.48
N ILE A 204 9.37 5.54 16.37
CA ILE A 204 10.04 4.58 15.46
C ILE A 204 11.54 4.53 15.74
N SER A 205 12.10 3.32 15.79
CA SER A 205 13.53 3.11 15.96
C SER A 205 14.33 3.57 14.74
N SER A 206 15.58 4.00 14.95
CA SER A 206 16.47 4.39 13.85
C SER A 206 16.69 3.27 12.84
N ARG A 207 16.66 2.00 13.30
CA ARG A 207 16.78 0.82 12.44
C ARG A 207 15.59 0.69 11.50
N SER A 208 14.37 0.73 12.02
CA SER A 208 13.15 0.66 11.22
C SER A 208 13.04 1.83 10.24
N MET A 209 13.47 3.03 10.64
CA MET A 209 13.55 4.19 9.73
C MET A 209 14.51 3.93 8.57
N SER A 210 15.71 3.41 8.86
CA SER A 210 16.69 3.09 7.82
C SER A 210 16.22 1.97 6.88
N GLU A 211 15.47 1.00 7.41
CA GLU A 211 14.87 -0.10 6.64
C GLU A 211 13.85 0.43 5.64
N VAL A 212 12.96 1.32 6.09
CA VAL A 212 11.94 1.96 5.23
C VAL A 212 12.61 2.86 4.17
N LEU A 213 13.52 3.75 4.59
CA LEU A 213 14.17 4.70 3.67
C LEU A 213 15.02 3.98 2.62
N SER A 214 15.80 2.98 3.02
CA SER A 214 16.60 2.19 2.07
C SER A 214 15.73 1.33 1.16
N GLY A 215 14.56 0.89 1.64
CA GLY A 215 13.55 0.17 0.87
C GLY A 215 13.20 0.80 -0.47
N PHE A 216 13.05 2.12 -0.53
CA PHE A 216 12.75 2.87 -1.76
C PHE A 216 13.82 2.72 -2.85
N LEU A 217 15.04 2.29 -2.52
CA LEU A 217 16.18 2.19 -3.43
C LEU A 217 16.62 0.73 -3.67
N ARG A 218 15.94 -0.26 -3.10
CA ARG A 218 16.26 -1.70 -3.23
C ARG A 218 15.72 -2.32 -4.53
N PHE A 219 15.98 -1.68 -5.66
CA PHE A 219 15.43 -2.08 -6.95
C PHE A 219 15.67 -3.57 -7.27
N GLY A 220 14.59 -4.25 -7.65
CA GLY A 220 14.62 -5.66 -8.05
C GLY A 220 14.68 -6.67 -6.90
N GLN A 221 14.79 -6.22 -5.64
CA GLN A 221 14.82 -7.13 -4.50
C GLN A 221 13.41 -7.59 -4.10
N ILE A 222 13.31 -8.85 -3.72
CA ILE A 222 12.12 -9.47 -3.13
C ILE A 222 12.47 -10.08 -1.76
N PRO A 223 11.55 -10.00 -0.78
CA PRO A 223 11.71 -10.67 0.50
C PRO A 223 11.11 -12.08 0.44
N LEU A 224 11.93 -13.09 0.75
CA LEU A 224 11.49 -14.45 0.99
C LEU A 224 11.31 -14.66 2.49
N ARG A 225 10.07 -14.90 2.90
CA ARG A 225 9.72 -15.15 4.30
C ARG A 225 10.00 -16.60 4.67
N ALA A 226 10.49 -16.83 5.88
CA ALA A 226 10.62 -18.20 6.40
C ALA A 226 9.24 -18.88 6.52
N ASN A 227 9.20 -20.21 6.35
CA ASN A 227 7.94 -20.99 6.41
C ASN A 227 7.19 -20.73 7.72
N THR A 228 7.92 -20.74 8.83
CA THR A 228 7.42 -20.45 10.17
C THR A 228 8.20 -19.31 10.78
N ILE A 229 7.50 -18.28 11.25
CA ILE A 229 8.06 -17.13 11.98
C ILE A 229 7.16 -16.83 13.16
N ILE A 230 7.77 -16.73 14.33
CA ILE A 230 7.17 -16.31 15.57
C ILE A 230 8.02 -15.17 16.10
N ASP A 231 7.39 -14.01 16.27
CA ASP A 231 8.02 -12.78 16.72
C ASP A 231 7.23 -12.25 17.92
N GLY A 232 7.70 -12.59 19.12
CA GLY A 232 7.01 -12.30 20.36
C GLY A 232 5.67 -13.04 20.43
N ARG A 233 4.60 -12.27 20.57
CA ARG A 233 3.22 -12.79 20.61
C ARG A 233 2.64 -13.09 19.22
N HIS A 234 3.28 -12.62 18.15
CA HIS A 234 2.78 -12.78 16.78
C HIS A 234 3.34 -14.05 16.14
N PHE A 235 2.50 -14.81 15.45
CA PHE A 235 2.92 -16.06 14.82
C PHE A 235 2.41 -16.18 13.38
N THR A 236 3.20 -16.85 12.58
CA THR A 236 2.86 -17.39 11.27
C THR A 236 3.52 -18.75 11.19
N LEU A 237 2.75 -19.81 11.27
CA LEU A 237 3.23 -21.19 11.23
C LEU A 237 2.77 -21.82 9.92
N THR A 238 3.66 -22.53 9.26
CA THR A 238 3.33 -23.32 8.07
C THR A 238 3.76 -24.76 8.29
N GLU A 239 2.89 -25.70 7.97
CA GLU A 239 3.13 -27.13 8.09
C GLU A 239 2.52 -27.85 6.89
N GLN A 240 3.20 -28.89 6.39
CA GLN A 240 2.71 -29.71 5.29
C GLN A 240 2.30 -31.08 5.83
N HIS A 241 1.08 -31.51 5.53
CA HIS A 241 0.55 -32.82 5.93
C HIS A 241 -0.35 -33.36 4.80
N ASP A 242 -0.12 -34.61 4.37
CA ASP A 242 -0.85 -35.28 3.26
C ASP A 242 -0.98 -34.42 1.98
N ASP A 243 0.14 -33.84 1.53
CA ASP A 243 0.21 -32.92 0.37
C ASP A 243 -0.59 -31.63 0.48
N ILE A 244 -1.22 -31.36 1.62
CA ILE A 244 -1.89 -30.10 1.92
C ILE A 244 -0.95 -29.22 2.74
N LEU A 245 -0.76 -27.98 2.27
CA LEU A 245 -0.06 -26.94 3.01
C LEU A 245 -1.04 -26.24 3.94
N TYR A 246 -0.79 -26.34 5.24
CA TYR A 246 -1.54 -25.64 6.27
C TYR A 246 -0.75 -24.43 6.73
N ARG A 247 -1.41 -23.28 6.87
CA ARG A 247 -0.81 -22.06 7.41
C ARG A 247 -1.74 -21.44 8.43
N ILE A 248 -1.22 -21.08 9.59
CA ILE A 248 -1.97 -20.33 10.61
C ILE A 248 -1.24 -19.04 10.94
N ARG A 249 -1.99 -17.94 11.06
CA ARG A 249 -1.49 -16.61 11.41
C ARG A 249 -2.34 -16.02 12.51
N GLY A 250 -1.70 -15.38 13.47
CA GLY A 250 -2.41 -14.78 14.58
C GLY A 250 -1.50 -14.16 15.61
N THR A 251 -2.10 -13.85 16.75
CA THR A 251 -1.45 -13.29 17.93
C THR A 251 -1.95 -13.99 19.17
N VAL A 252 -1.04 -14.31 20.10
CA VAL A 252 -1.40 -14.75 21.46
C VAL A 252 -1.62 -13.50 22.30
N GLU A 253 -2.87 -13.19 22.63
CA GLU A 253 -3.20 -12.11 23.57
C GLU A 253 -3.18 -12.64 25.02
N GLU A 254 -3.40 -11.75 25.99
CA GLU A 254 -3.34 -12.12 27.41
C GLU A 254 -4.48 -13.05 27.84
N THR A 255 -5.63 -12.94 27.17
CA THR A 255 -6.84 -13.69 27.49
C THR A 255 -7.09 -14.85 26.55
N GLU A 256 -6.71 -14.71 25.27
CA GLU A 256 -6.94 -15.75 24.26
C GLU A 256 -5.99 -15.63 23.07
N THR A 257 -5.86 -16.73 22.34
CA THR A 257 -5.15 -16.74 21.05
C THR A 257 -6.10 -16.34 19.94
N VAL A 258 -5.82 -15.19 19.33
CA VAL A 258 -6.57 -14.65 18.20
C VAL A 258 -5.93 -15.13 16.91
N VAL A 259 -6.66 -15.98 16.17
CA VAL A 259 -6.23 -16.44 14.84
C VAL A 259 -6.86 -15.53 13.78
N THR A 260 -6.02 -14.80 13.06
CA THR A 260 -6.47 -13.85 12.03
C THR A 260 -6.75 -14.55 10.70
N GLU A 261 -5.99 -15.61 10.40
CA GLU A 261 -6.07 -16.35 9.14
C GLU A 261 -5.60 -17.79 9.34
N PHE A 262 -6.38 -18.74 8.82
CA PHE A 262 -6.03 -20.13 8.68
C PHE A 262 -6.20 -20.52 7.20
N THR A 263 -5.20 -21.15 6.62
CA THR A 263 -5.22 -21.61 5.23
C THR A 263 -5.01 -23.12 5.20
N ALA A 264 -5.84 -23.82 4.44
CA ALA A 264 -5.71 -25.24 4.14
C ALA A 264 -5.72 -25.43 2.62
N GLY A 265 -4.54 -25.62 2.03
CA GLY A 265 -4.37 -25.64 0.58
C GLY A 265 -4.80 -24.31 -0.04
N ASN A 266 -5.86 -24.32 -0.86
CA ASN A 266 -6.40 -23.11 -1.50
C ASN A 266 -7.55 -22.44 -0.71
N GLN A 267 -7.96 -23.02 0.41
CA GLN A 267 -9.05 -22.48 1.23
C GLN A 267 -8.49 -21.56 2.30
N ILE A 268 -9.01 -20.33 2.37
CA ILE A 268 -8.59 -19.32 3.34
C ILE A 268 -9.79 -19.04 4.26
N PHE A 269 -9.57 -19.23 5.56
CA PHE A 269 -10.51 -18.98 6.64
C PHE A 269 -10.01 -17.80 7.48
N ARG A 270 -10.82 -16.76 7.65
CA ARG A 270 -10.47 -15.57 8.46
C ARG A 270 -11.08 -15.65 9.87
N MET A 271 -10.66 -14.75 10.76
CA MET A 271 -10.98 -14.67 12.20
C MET A 271 -12.46 -14.98 12.58
N ASP A 272 -13.40 -14.66 11.70
CA ASP A 272 -14.84 -14.75 11.92
C ASP A 272 -15.54 -15.94 11.24
N GLN A 273 -14.77 -16.82 10.58
CA GLN A 273 -15.32 -17.93 9.80
C GLN A 273 -15.19 -19.24 10.56
N GLU A 274 -16.27 -20.03 10.56
CA GLU A 274 -16.23 -21.39 11.11
C GLU A 274 -15.26 -22.26 10.30
N ILE A 275 -14.34 -22.93 11.01
CA ILE A 275 -13.42 -23.88 10.40
C ILE A 275 -14.18 -25.19 10.17
N PRO A 276 -14.20 -25.72 8.93
CA PRO A 276 -14.81 -27.02 8.66
C PRO A 276 -14.25 -28.12 9.55
N ALA A 277 -15.11 -29.06 9.97
CA ALA A 277 -14.73 -30.17 10.85
C ALA A 277 -13.59 -31.04 10.30
N GLU A 278 -13.38 -31.06 8.98
CA GLU A 278 -12.26 -31.75 8.33
C GLU A 278 -10.89 -31.14 8.68
N PHE A 279 -10.83 -29.83 8.96
CA PHE A 279 -9.60 -29.12 9.29
C PHE A 279 -9.44 -28.78 10.78
N ASP A 280 -10.50 -28.95 11.58
CA ASP A 280 -10.50 -28.55 13.00
C ASP A 280 -9.35 -29.18 13.79
N THR A 281 -9.10 -30.49 13.63
CA THR A 281 -7.96 -31.15 14.30
C THR A 281 -6.63 -30.47 14.00
N ARG A 282 -6.37 -30.16 12.72
CA ARG A 282 -5.11 -29.51 12.29
C ARG A 282 -5.04 -28.07 12.74
N TYR A 283 -6.17 -27.36 12.70
CA TYR A 283 -6.31 -26.02 13.22
C TYR A 283 -5.98 -25.95 14.72
N GLN A 284 -6.54 -26.85 15.54
CA GLN A 284 -6.26 -26.89 16.99
C GLN A 284 -4.82 -27.29 17.29
N GLU A 285 -4.23 -28.24 16.56
CA GLU A 285 -2.83 -28.62 16.70
C GLU A 285 -1.88 -27.45 16.42
N LEU A 286 -2.09 -26.74 15.31
CA LEU A 286 -1.30 -25.57 14.94
C LEU A 286 -1.49 -24.41 15.92
N LYS A 287 -2.73 -24.17 16.38
CA LYS A 287 -3.04 -23.17 17.41
C LYS A 287 -2.32 -23.49 18.72
N THR A 288 -2.38 -24.74 19.18
CA THR A 288 -1.68 -25.20 20.39
C THR A 288 -0.16 -25.07 20.25
N ARG A 289 0.38 -25.35 19.05
CA ARG A 289 1.81 -25.15 18.74
C ARG A 289 2.19 -23.67 18.79
N ALA A 290 1.34 -22.79 18.26
CA ALA A 290 1.52 -21.35 18.32
C ALA A 290 1.57 -20.85 19.76
N GLU A 291 0.61 -21.26 20.60
CA GLU A 291 0.53 -20.90 22.02
C GLU A 291 1.78 -21.26 22.82
N LYS A 292 2.41 -22.40 22.49
CA LYS A 292 3.64 -22.84 23.16
C LYS A 292 4.87 -22.03 22.77
N LEU A 293 4.91 -21.52 21.54
CA LEU A 293 6.10 -20.90 20.97
C LEU A 293 6.04 -19.36 20.98
N ALA A 294 4.86 -18.76 20.87
CA ALA A 294 4.65 -17.32 20.79
C ALA A 294 4.69 -16.64 22.16
N LEU A 295 5.90 -16.58 22.73
CA LEU A 295 6.20 -15.93 24.00
C LEU A 295 6.68 -14.50 23.78
N ALA A 296 6.23 -13.55 24.61
CA ALA A 296 6.38 -12.11 24.38
C ALA A 296 7.80 -11.61 24.04
N ASP A 297 8.83 -12.17 24.68
CA ASP A 297 10.22 -11.73 24.55
C ASP A 297 11.10 -12.72 23.77
N ARG A 298 10.50 -13.66 23.04
CA ARG A 298 11.21 -14.68 22.27
C ARG A 298 10.81 -14.69 20.81
N PHE A 299 11.73 -15.18 19.99
CA PHE A 299 11.43 -15.48 18.60
C PHE A 299 11.74 -16.94 18.30
N TYR A 300 11.04 -17.47 17.32
CA TYR A 300 11.31 -18.77 16.73
C TYR A 300 11.12 -18.64 15.22
N MET A 301 12.09 -19.12 14.44
CA MET A 301 11.95 -19.23 13.00
C MET A 301 12.31 -20.64 12.52
N GLU A 302 11.62 -21.09 11.50
CA GLU A 302 11.89 -22.35 10.82
C GLU A 302 11.71 -22.15 9.31
N GLN A 303 12.75 -22.52 8.57
CA GLN A 303 12.77 -22.58 7.11
C GLN A 303 12.96 -24.04 6.70
N ILE A 304 12.09 -24.52 5.82
CA ILE A 304 12.17 -25.87 5.25
C ILE A 304 12.45 -25.70 3.76
N ASP A 305 13.57 -26.25 3.31
CA ASP A 305 13.96 -26.28 1.90
C ASP A 305 14.36 -27.71 1.50
N GLY A 306 13.37 -28.45 1.00
CA GLY A 306 13.50 -29.88 0.69
C GLY A 306 13.93 -30.69 1.93
N PRO A 307 15.06 -31.42 1.88
CA PRO A 307 15.53 -32.22 3.00
C PRO A 307 16.22 -31.40 4.12
N ILE A 308 16.49 -30.10 3.89
CA ILE A 308 17.18 -29.25 4.84
C ILE A 308 16.16 -28.39 5.60
N SER A 309 16.22 -28.44 6.93
CA SER A 309 15.46 -27.57 7.82
C SER A 309 16.42 -26.73 8.65
N LEU A 310 16.19 -25.43 8.66
CA LEU A 310 16.94 -24.45 9.44
C LEU A 310 16.01 -23.87 10.50
N THR A 311 16.36 -24.02 11.76
CA THR A 311 15.63 -23.38 12.86
C THR A 311 16.53 -22.43 13.62
N ALA A 312 15.99 -21.31 14.07
CA ALA A 312 16.68 -20.40 14.96
C ALA A 312 15.71 -19.91 16.04
N GLU A 313 16.19 -19.88 17.28
CA GLU A 313 15.42 -19.42 18.44
C GLU A 313 16.28 -18.54 19.33
N GLY A 314 15.63 -17.64 20.06
CA GLY A 314 16.33 -16.74 20.98
C GLY A 314 15.40 -15.72 21.63
N THR A 315 15.97 -14.55 21.92
CA THR A 315 15.27 -13.45 22.60
C THR A 315 15.13 -12.24 21.69
N ILE A 316 14.16 -11.38 22.00
CA ILE A 316 13.91 -10.12 21.32
C ILE A 316 14.35 -8.99 22.24
N ASP A 317 15.22 -8.11 21.74
CA ASP A 317 15.65 -6.94 22.49
C ASP A 317 14.44 -6.00 22.77
N PRO A 318 14.19 -5.62 24.03
CA PRO A 318 13.01 -4.83 24.36
C PRO A 318 13.05 -3.40 23.81
N GLN A 319 14.24 -2.84 23.55
CA GLN A 319 14.44 -1.46 23.09
C GLN A 319 14.32 -1.33 21.58
N ASP A 320 15.03 -2.16 20.81
CA ASP A 320 15.12 -2.03 19.35
C ASP A 320 14.42 -3.15 18.57
N LYS A 321 13.86 -4.14 19.29
CA LYS A 321 13.17 -5.33 18.74
C LYS A 321 14.07 -6.23 17.89
N SER A 322 15.39 -6.10 18.01
CA SER A 322 16.34 -6.99 17.34
C SER A 322 16.25 -8.42 17.86
N TRP A 323 16.43 -9.39 16.96
CA TRP A 323 16.54 -10.79 17.33
C TRP A 323 17.97 -11.10 17.80
N GLN A 324 18.08 -11.64 19.00
CA GLN A 324 19.31 -12.16 19.59
C GLN A 324 19.20 -13.68 19.67
N PHE A 325 19.78 -14.38 18.69
CA PHE A 325 19.70 -15.84 18.65
C PHE A 325 20.49 -16.47 19.80
N GLU A 326 19.96 -17.54 20.37
CA GLU A 326 20.61 -18.34 21.40
C GLU A 326 21.08 -19.67 20.82
N GLN A 327 20.30 -20.20 19.89
CA GLN A 327 20.53 -21.50 19.29
C GLN A 327 20.03 -21.52 17.84
N VAL A 328 20.80 -22.20 17.00
CA VAL A 328 20.44 -22.52 15.62
C VAL A 328 20.56 -24.02 15.42
N THR A 329 19.55 -24.64 14.81
CA THR A 329 19.60 -26.05 14.46
C THR A 329 19.56 -26.19 12.95
N VAL A 330 20.52 -26.94 12.40
CA VAL A 330 20.55 -27.33 11.00
C VAL A 330 20.25 -28.82 10.95
N ARG A 331 19.11 -29.18 10.37
CA ARG A 331 18.72 -30.56 10.11
C ARG A 331 18.87 -30.85 8.63
N SER A 332 19.57 -31.92 8.32
CA SER A 332 19.76 -32.47 6.97
C SER A 332 19.57 -33.99 7.00
N GLU A 333 19.68 -34.66 5.86
CA GLU A 333 19.64 -36.14 5.79
C GLU A 333 20.71 -36.80 6.68
N ASP A 334 21.88 -36.16 6.80
CA ASP A 334 23.01 -36.65 7.60
C ASP A 334 22.82 -36.51 9.12
N GLY A 335 21.76 -35.83 9.58
CA GLY A 335 21.45 -35.64 10.99
C GLY A 335 21.06 -34.20 11.37
N SER A 336 20.92 -33.96 12.67
CA SER A 336 20.53 -32.66 13.24
C SER A 336 21.68 -32.12 14.09
N ASN A 337 22.27 -31.01 13.66
CA ASN A 337 23.35 -30.33 14.38
C ASN A 337 22.85 -29.02 14.98
N THR A 338 23.27 -28.74 16.21
CA THR A 338 22.87 -27.54 16.96
C THR A 338 24.09 -26.68 17.25
N TYR A 339 23.98 -25.39 16.98
CA TYR A 339 25.05 -24.41 17.10
C TYR A 339 24.61 -23.24 17.99
N ARG A 340 25.52 -22.73 18.82
CA ARG A 340 25.33 -21.52 19.62
C ARG A 340 26.04 -20.29 19.04
N GLN A 341 26.92 -20.50 18.07
CA GLN A 341 27.57 -19.44 17.31
C GLN A 341 27.41 -19.73 15.82
N LEU A 342 27.08 -18.70 15.03
CA LEU A 342 26.95 -18.84 13.58
C LEU A 342 28.27 -19.25 12.91
N ALA A 343 29.40 -18.87 13.49
CA ALA A 343 30.74 -19.20 12.96
C ALA A 343 31.07 -20.70 13.00
N ASP A 344 30.37 -21.48 13.84
CA ASP A 344 30.58 -22.91 13.97
C ASP A 344 29.86 -23.72 12.88
N ILE A 345 29.02 -23.07 12.06
CA ILE A 345 28.29 -23.70 10.97
C ILE A 345 29.26 -23.97 9.82
N PRO A 346 29.51 -25.23 9.43
CA PRO A 346 30.53 -25.55 8.42
C PRO A 346 30.22 -24.99 7.03
N ASN A 347 28.94 -24.89 6.69
CA ASN A 347 28.48 -24.41 5.39
C ASN A 347 28.30 -22.89 5.41
N GLN A 348 29.20 -22.17 4.74
CA GLN A 348 29.18 -20.71 4.64
C GLN A 348 27.89 -20.14 4.01
N ALA A 349 27.26 -20.88 3.08
CA ALA A 349 26.01 -20.44 2.47
C ALA A 349 24.85 -20.47 3.48
N LEU A 350 24.75 -21.56 4.26
CA LEU A 350 23.75 -21.68 5.34
C LEU A 350 24.01 -20.67 6.45
N GLN A 351 25.27 -20.45 6.82
CA GLN A 351 25.66 -19.43 7.78
C GLN A 351 25.18 -18.05 7.34
N LYS A 352 25.46 -17.66 6.09
CA LYS A 352 25.05 -16.36 5.55
C LYS A 352 23.53 -16.22 5.47
N GLU A 353 22.82 -17.28 5.08
CA GLU A 353 21.36 -17.29 5.05
C GLU A 353 20.76 -17.12 6.44
N LEU A 354 21.24 -17.86 7.44
CA LEU A 354 20.77 -17.74 8.82
C LEU A 354 21.08 -16.35 9.40
N GLN A 355 22.28 -15.83 9.16
CA GLN A 355 22.64 -14.49 9.57
C GLN A 355 21.69 -13.45 8.97
N GLU A 356 21.47 -13.49 7.65
CA GLU A 356 20.58 -12.56 6.96
C GLU A 356 19.14 -12.65 7.49
N ARG A 357 18.63 -13.86 7.76
CA ARG A 357 17.29 -14.05 8.30
C ARG A 357 17.18 -13.55 9.73
N ILE A 358 18.14 -13.81 10.60
CA ILE A 358 18.12 -13.28 11.97
C ILE A 358 18.19 -11.75 11.95
N GLU A 359 19.06 -11.17 11.13
CA GLU A 359 19.19 -9.71 10.96
C GLU A 359 17.93 -9.07 10.38
N ASN A 360 17.13 -9.78 9.59
CA ASN A 360 15.92 -9.27 8.97
C ASN A 360 14.64 -9.97 9.46
N GLN A 361 14.65 -10.47 10.71
CA GLN A 361 13.49 -11.03 11.42
C GLN A 361 12.72 -12.09 10.60
N GLY A 362 13.47 -13.05 10.05
CA GLY A 362 13.00 -14.19 9.28
C GLY A 362 12.84 -13.93 7.77
N LEU A 363 13.16 -12.72 7.29
CA LEU A 363 13.19 -12.40 5.86
C LEU A 363 14.58 -12.62 5.26
N ARG A 364 14.63 -13.14 4.04
CA ARG A 364 15.85 -13.18 3.21
C ARG A 364 15.62 -12.35 1.94
N ARG A 365 16.56 -11.51 1.55
CA ARG A 365 16.41 -10.66 0.36
C ARG A 365 17.14 -11.30 -0.82
N VAL A 366 16.42 -11.52 -1.91
CA VAL A 366 17.00 -12.04 -3.15
C VAL A 366 16.62 -11.14 -4.31
N GLN A 367 17.38 -11.22 -5.40
CA GLN A 367 17.03 -10.50 -6.62
C GLN A 367 15.96 -11.27 -7.39
N LEU A 368 14.88 -10.58 -7.78
CA LEU A 368 13.74 -11.18 -8.48
C LEU A 368 14.16 -11.90 -9.76
N ILE A 369 14.98 -11.23 -10.60
CA ILE A 369 15.45 -11.80 -11.85
C ILE A 369 16.32 -13.03 -11.59
N GLY A 370 17.20 -12.96 -10.59
CA GLY A 370 18.05 -14.10 -10.20
C GLY A 370 17.21 -15.29 -9.70
N TYR A 371 16.20 -15.02 -8.87
CA TYR A 371 15.28 -16.04 -8.37
C TYR A 371 14.52 -16.75 -9.51
N ILE A 372 14.00 -15.98 -10.47
CA ILE A 372 13.29 -16.53 -11.64
C ILE A 372 14.23 -17.36 -12.51
N GLN A 373 15.47 -16.91 -12.71
CA GLN A 373 16.48 -17.66 -13.46
C GLN A 373 16.84 -18.99 -12.80
N GLU A 374 16.91 -19.02 -11.47
CA GLU A 374 17.26 -20.21 -10.69
C GLU A 374 16.09 -21.20 -10.57
N HIS A 375 14.86 -20.71 -10.33
CA HIS A 375 13.71 -21.56 -10.01
C HIS A 375 12.75 -21.77 -11.19
N GLY A 376 12.88 -21.00 -12.26
CA GLY A 376 11.98 -21.04 -13.43
C GLY A 376 10.56 -20.56 -13.16
N LYS A 377 10.28 -20.02 -11.97
CA LYS A 377 8.95 -19.53 -11.54
C LYS A 377 9.06 -18.29 -10.67
N LEU A 378 7.94 -17.59 -10.49
CA LEU A 378 7.83 -16.49 -9.53
C LEU A 378 7.87 -17.03 -8.09
N PRO A 379 8.40 -16.25 -7.13
CA PRO A 379 8.29 -16.57 -5.71
C PRO A 379 6.83 -16.60 -5.25
N ASP A 380 6.56 -17.39 -4.21
CA ASP A 380 5.26 -17.47 -3.55
C ASP A 380 5.04 -16.22 -2.67
N LEU A 381 4.58 -15.15 -3.32
CA LEU A 381 4.24 -13.87 -2.70
C LEU A 381 2.78 -13.54 -3.03
N ASP A 382 2.17 -12.70 -2.20
CA ASP A 382 0.85 -12.14 -2.49
C ASP A 382 0.98 -11.07 -3.58
N TRP A 383 1.08 -11.54 -4.82
CA TRP A 383 1.21 -10.68 -6.00
C TRP A 383 -0.01 -9.76 -6.18
N ALA A 384 -1.17 -10.14 -5.67
CA ALA A 384 -2.36 -9.29 -5.69
C ALA A 384 -2.19 -8.09 -4.74
N LEU A 385 -1.70 -8.32 -3.52
CA LEU A 385 -1.37 -7.25 -2.58
C LEU A 385 -0.26 -6.34 -3.13
N ILE A 386 0.79 -6.91 -3.73
CA ILE A 386 1.89 -6.14 -4.32
C ILE A 386 1.41 -5.30 -5.50
N ALA A 387 0.58 -5.86 -6.39
CA ALA A 387 -0.01 -5.12 -7.50
C ALA A 387 -0.96 -4.00 -7.02
N THR A 388 -1.73 -4.27 -5.96
CA THR A 388 -2.60 -3.28 -5.31
C THR A 388 -1.78 -2.14 -4.72
N PHE A 389 -0.68 -2.46 -4.05
CA PHE A 389 0.25 -1.45 -3.54
C PHE A 389 0.88 -0.61 -4.65
N ALA A 390 1.33 -1.25 -5.73
CA ALA A 390 1.88 -0.55 -6.89
C ALA A 390 0.84 0.39 -7.53
N SER A 391 -0.43 -0.02 -7.61
CA SER A 391 -1.48 0.76 -8.27
C SER A 391 -1.92 1.97 -7.46
N ILE A 392 -1.93 1.88 -6.12
CA ILE A 392 -2.35 2.98 -5.25
C ILE A 392 -1.19 3.90 -4.83
N ALA A 393 0.06 3.43 -4.89
CA ALA A 393 1.23 4.23 -4.55
C ALA A 393 1.33 5.44 -5.50
N GLY A 394 0.94 6.64 -5.04
CA GLY A 394 0.88 7.87 -5.84
C GLY A 394 -0.53 8.32 -6.28
N ALA A 395 -1.59 7.74 -5.70
CA ALA A 395 -3.01 8.08 -5.89
C ALA A 395 -3.73 7.45 -7.09
N GLY A 396 -3.07 6.59 -7.89
CA GLY A 396 -3.71 5.81 -8.95
C GLY A 396 -4.00 6.57 -10.26
N GLY A 397 -4.05 5.85 -11.38
CA GLY A 397 -4.02 6.46 -12.73
C GLY A 397 -5.23 7.32 -13.11
N LEU A 398 -6.46 6.87 -12.81
CA LEU A 398 -7.68 7.61 -13.14
C LEU A 398 -7.86 8.84 -12.25
N THR A 399 -7.59 8.71 -10.96
CA THR A 399 -7.60 9.83 -10.01
C THR A 399 -6.59 10.90 -10.44
N ASN A 400 -5.41 10.49 -10.88
CA ASN A 400 -4.40 11.39 -11.44
C ASN A 400 -4.85 12.09 -12.73
N ALA A 401 -5.64 11.43 -13.59
CA ALA A 401 -6.18 12.08 -14.80
C ALA A 401 -7.06 13.31 -14.46
N LEU A 402 -7.66 13.36 -13.27
CA LEU A 402 -8.45 14.50 -12.81
C LEU A 402 -7.59 15.76 -12.55
N LEU A 403 -6.26 15.65 -12.45
CA LEU A 403 -5.35 16.81 -12.38
C LEU A 403 -5.55 17.75 -13.57
N SER A 404 -5.80 17.17 -14.75
CA SER A 404 -6.06 17.94 -15.97
C SER A 404 -7.36 18.75 -15.90
N ASN A 405 -8.39 18.29 -15.17
CA ASN A 405 -9.62 19.05 -14.93
C ASN A 405 -9.32 20.31 -14.13
N TYR A 406 -8.48 20.20 -13.09
CA TYR A 406 -8.09 21.35 -12.29
C TYR A 406 -7.38 22.42 -13.14
N ALA A 407 -6.42 22.01 -13.97
CA ALA A 407 -5.68 22.93 -14.84
C ALA A 407 -6.62 23.70 -15.77
N ARG A 408 -7.61 22.99 -16.32
CA ARG A 408 -8.68 23.57 -17.14
C ARG A 408 -9.55 24.54 -16.34
N ASP A 409 -10.02 24.15 -15.16
CA ASP A 409 -10.92 24.96 -14.32
C ASP A 409 -10.26 26.26 -13.83
N LYS A 410 -8.94 26.26 -13.66
CA LYS A 410 -8.17 27.48 -13.39
C LYS A 410 -7.90 28.33 -14.64
N GLY A 411 -8.27 27.84 -15.82
CA GLY A 411 -8.05 28.52 -17.09
C GLY A 411 -6.59 28.59 -17.50
N TRP A 412 -5.72 27.70 -16.99
CA TRP A 412 -4.29 27.76 -17.28
C TRP A 412 -3.96 27.41 -18.75
N GLY A 413 -4.80 26.57 -19.37
CA GLY A 413 -4.67 26.17 -20.78
C GLY A 413 -5.69 26.80 -21.72
N MET A 414 -6.46 27.79 -21.26
CA MET A 414 -7.50 28.42 -22.07
C MET A 414 -6.88 29.58 -22.85
N GLY A 415 -6.63 29.37 -24.14
CA GLY A 415 -6.23 30.43 -25.07
C GLY A 415 -7.25 31.56 -25.08
N ARG A 416 -6.77 32.81 -25.12
CA ARG A 416 -7.60 34.02 -25.15
C ARG A 416 -7.73 34.61 -26.54
#